data_AF-A0A7V9UU82-F1
#
_entry.id   AF-A0A7V9UU82-F1
#
_cell.length_a   1.000
_cell.length_b   1.000
_cell.length_c   1.000
_cell.angle_alpha   90.00
_cell.angle_beta   90.00
_cell.angle_gamma   90.00
#
_symmetry.space_group_name_H-M   'P 1'
#
loop_
_entity.id
_entity.type
_entity.pdbx_description
1 polymer ?
#
loop_
_entity_poly.entity_id
_entity_poly.type
_entity_poly.pdbx_seq_one_letter_code
_entity_poly.pdbx_strand_id
1 'polypeptide(L)'
;GHEFSPDAEETRYAVWNVDRQIGRLMEGLKQRKIDEKVNVIVVSDHGMAAVDFRKTTFLDDFFDFDLAEKILWTNEIVQIFPKDGKTAAIYSKIKNLEHTTCWKKAEIPARLHYSDGKRVAPVVCSSEEGWLTTSRKRYKDFTEDLDDITRPRGAHGYDNKYQSMQATFIAHGAAFKRGYVAEPFENIQVYNLMCKILGLRPANNDGDFEKVKHLLKN
;
A
#
# COMPACT_ATOMS: atom_id res chain seq x y z
N GLY A 1 9.98 -9.39 3.19
CA GLY A 1 9.07 -8.68 2.29
C GLY A 1 9.80 -8.28 1.03
N HIS A 2 10.27 -7.03 0.94
CA HIS A 2 10.96 -6.52 -0.25
C HIS A 2 12.17 -7.33 -0.70
N GLU A 3 13.11 -7.59 0.21
CA GLU A 3 14.38 -8.21 -0.15
C GLU A 3 14.24 -9.68 -0.56
N PHE A 4 13.28 -10.40 0.03
CA PHE A 4 13.19 -11.86 -0.13
C PHE A 4 11.92 -12.35 -0.80
N SER A 5 10.95 -11.47 -1.14
CA SER A 5 9.56 -11.82 -1.54
C SER A 5 8.65 -12.15 -0.33
N PRO A 6 7.31 -11.94 -0.42
CA PRO A 6 6.34 -12.30 0.63
C PRO A 6 6.41 -13.77 1.08
N ASP A 7 6.63 -14.72 0.17
CA ASP A 7 6.51 -16.16 0.46
C ASP A 7 7.81 -16.83 0.94
N ALA A 8 8.88 -16.06 1.13
CA ALA A 8 10.18 -16.60 1.49
C ALA A 8 10.33 -16.92 2.99
N GLU A 9 11.27 -17.82 3.30
CA GLU A 9 11.54 -18.25 4.67
C GLU A 9 12.00 -17.10 5.57
N GLU A 10 12.76 -16.16 5.02
CA GLU A 10 13.22 -14.94 5.71
C GLU A 10 12.03 -14.05 6.09
N THR A 11 11.04 -13.92 5.20
CA THR A 11 9.80 -13.17 5.49
C THR A 11 8.99 -13.88 6.57
N ARG A 12 8.85 -15.22 6.49
CA ARG A 12 8.21 -16.03 7.54
C ARG A 12 8.91 -15.87 8.90
N TYR A 13 10.24 -15.87 8.92
CA TYR A 13 11.03 -15.67 10.14
C TYR A 13 10.83 -14.27 10.73
N ALA A 14 10.76 -13.24 9.88
CA ALA A 14 10.45 -11.88 10.33
C ALA A 14 9.05 -11.79 10.97
N VAL A 15 8.03 -12.43 10.38
CA VAL A 15 6.68 -12.52 10.96
C VAL A 15 6.71 -13.22 12.31
N TRP A 16 7.44 -14.33 12.43
CA TRP A 16 7.62 -15.04 13.71
C TRP A 16 8.28 -14.15 14.79
N ASN A 17 9.24 -13.31 14.41
CA ASN A 17 9.84 -12.37 15.35
C ASN A 17 8.83 -11.30 15.82
N VAL A 18 7.97 -10.79 14.93
CA VAL A 18 6.91 -9.84 15.29
C VAL A 18 5.90 -10.49 16.24
N ASP A 19 5.48 -11.73 15.97
CA ASP A 19 4.61 -12.52 16.87
C ASP A 19 5.19 -12.61 18.28
N ARG A 20 6.51 -12.89 18.41
CA ARG A 20 7.18 -12.90 19.71
C ARG A 20 7.16 -11.55 20.42
N GLN A 21 7.26 -10.43 19.69
CA GLN A 21 7.16 -9.10 20.29
C GLN A 21 5.74 -8.79 20.76
N ILE A 22 4.72 -9.19 19.99
CA ILE A 22 3.31 -9.09 20.41
C ILE A 22 3.07 -9.94 21.67
N GLY A 23 3.59 -11.17 21.70
CA GLY A 23 3.55 -12.03 22.88
C GLY A 23 4.17 -11.37 24.11
N ARG A 24 5.35 -10.75 23.96
CA ARG A 24 6.01 -9.98 25.03
C ARG A 24 5.16 -8.81 25.51
N LEU A 25 4.52 -8.06 24.61
CA LEU A 25 3.61 -6.97 24.96
C LEU A 25 2.45 -7.50 25.81
N MET A 26 1.75 -8.54 25.32
CA MET A 26 0.60 -9.11 26.00
C MET A 26 0.94 -9.68 27.38
N GLU A 27 2.08 -10.36 27.50
CA GLU A 27 2.58 -10.85 28.79
C GLU A 27 2.93 -9.70 29.75
N GLY A 28 3.56 -8.64 29.23
CA GLY A 28 3.86 -7.45 30.01
C GLY A 28 2.61 -6.74 30.55
N LEU A 29 1.51 -6.71 29.79
CA LEU A 29 0.22 -6.17 30.24
C LEU A 29 -0.37 -7.00 31.39
N LYS A 30 -0.33 -8.34 31.28
CA LYS A 30 -0.80 -9.26 32.32
C LYS A 30 -0.01 -9.14 33.62
N GLN A 31 1.32 -9.12 33.53
CA GLN A 31 2.20 -8.97 34.71
C GLN A 31 1.94 -7.67 35.47
N ARG A 32 1.52 -6.61 34.77
CA ARG A 32 1.13 -5.32 35.34
C ARG A 32 -0.32 -5.27 35.82
N LYS A 33 -1.11 -6.32 35.60
CA LYS A 33 -2.54 -6.42 35.93
C LYS A 33 -3.37 -5.30 35.28
N ILE A 34 -3.04 -4.97 34.03
CA ILE A 34 -3.77 -3.96 33.23
C ILE A 34 -4.29 -4.50 31.90
N ASP A 35 -4.13 -5.80 31.64
CA ASP A 35 -4.58 -6.45 30.41
C ASP A 35 -6.10 -6.33 30.20
N GLU A 36 -6.89 -6.30 31.27
CA GLU A 36 -8.35 -6.06 31.18
C GLU A 36 -8.72 -4.59 30.94
N LYS A 37 -7.78 -3.66 31.09
CA LYS A 37 -7.99 -2.21 30.95
C LYS A 37 -7.48 -1.65 29.62
N VAL A 38 -6.78 -2.47 28.84
CA VAL A 38 -6.15 -2.07 27.57
C VAL A 38 -6.88 -2.73 26.41
N ASN A 39 -7.16 -1.96 25.37
CA ASN A 39 -7.57 -2.48 24.07
C ASN A 39 -6.37 -2.39 23.13
N VAL A 40 -5.98 -3.52 22.55
CA VAL A 40 -4.89 -3.64 21.58
C VAL A 40 -5.49 -3.80 20.20
N ILE A 41 -5.03 -2.97 19.26
CA ILE A 41 -5.35 -3.08 17.83
C ILE A 41 -4.03 -3.22 17.08
N VAL A 42 -3.87 -4.31 16.35
CA VAL A 42 -2.72 -4.59 15.49
C VAL A 42 -3.17 -4.43 14.05
N VAL A 43 -2.47 -3.59 13.29
CA VAL A 43 -2.77 -3.30 11.89
C VAL A 43 -1.52 -3.40 11.03
N SER A 44 -1.71 -3.51 9.73
CA SER A 44 -0.71 -3.16 8.71
C SER A 44 -1.25 -1.99 7.86
N ASP A 45 -0.36 -1.28 7.18
CA ASP A 45 -0.72 -0.25 6.19
C ASP A 45 -1.11 -0.86 4.84
N HIS A 46 -0.40 -1.90 4.41
CA HIS A 46 -0.68 -2.68 3.20
C HIS A 46 -0.12 -4.11 3.31
N GLY A 47 -0.38 -4.92 2.27
CA GLY A 47 0.28 -6.20 2.06
C GLY A 47 1.56 -6.10 1.20
N MET A 48 1.89 -7.17 0.48
CA MET A 48 3.10 -7.30 -0.34
C MET A 48 2.86 -8.30 -1.48
N ALA A 49 3.20 -7.94 -2.71
CA ALA A 49 3.19 -8.83 -3.87
C ALA A 49 4.60 -9.33 -4.18
N ALA A 50 4.72 -10.53 -4.75
CA ALA A 50 5.96 -11.00 -5.35
C ALA A 50 6.20 -10.27 -6.67
N VAL A 51 7.43 -9.82 -6.91
CA VAL A 51 7.84 -9.11 -8.12
C VAL A 51 9.05 -9.79 -8.76
N ASP A 52 9.08 -9.74 -10.09
CA ASP A 52 10.21 -10.17 -10.91
C ASP A 52 10.76 -8.93 -11.61
N PHE A 53 12.00 -8.52 -11.31
CA PHE A 53 12.56 -7.29 -11.87
C PHE A 53 12.72 -7.35 -13.40
N ARG A 54 12.72 -8.55 -14.01
CA ARG A 54 12.70 -8.69 -15.47
C ARG A 54 11.37 -8.23 -16.08
N LYS A 55 10.30 -8.19 -15.29
CA LYS A 55 8.98 -7.64 -15.65
C LYS A 55 8.94 -6.14 -15.40
N THR A 56 9.60 -5.39 -16.28
CA THR A 56 9.73 -3.94 -16.17
C THR A 56 9.35 -3.23 -17.46
N THR A 57 8.48 -2.23 -17.35
CA THR A 57 8.18 -1.25 -18.40
C THR A 57 9.13 -0.06 -18.26
N PHE A 58 9.86 0.28 -19.32
CA PHE A 58 10.79 1.41 -19.37
C PHE A 58 10.12 2.61 -20.05
N LEU A 59 9.76 3.64 -19.28
CA LEU A 59 9.06 4.81 -19.84
C LEU A 59 9.90 5.64 -20.82
N ASP A 60 11.22 5.59 -20.68
CA ASP A 60 12.18 6.24 -21.57
C ASP A 60 12.25 5.60 -22.98
N ASP A 61 11.65 4.42 -23.18
CA ASP A 61 11.45 3.83 -24.51
C ASP A 61 10.27 4.50 -25.27
N PHE A 62 9.38 5.24 -24.58
CA PHE A 62 8.13 5.77 -25.14
C PHE A 62 8.11 7.29 -25.33
N PHE A 63 8.80 8.05 -24.47
CA PHE A 63 8.92 9.49 -24.61
C PHE A 63 10.20 10.05 -24.00
N ASP A 64 10.63 11.20 -24.51
CA ASP A 64 11.77 11.93 -23.97
C ASP A 64 11.40 12.62 -22.65
N PHE A 65 12.12 12.29 -21.58
CA PHE A 65 11.90 12.84 -20.25
C PHE A 65 12.17 14.35 -20.16
N ASP A 66 12.86 14.96 -21.12
CA ASP A 66 12.98 16.42 -21.22
C ASP A 66 11.63 17.11 -21.48
N LEU A 67 10.59 16.36 -21.85
CA LEU A 67 9.21 16.87 -21.92
C LEU A 67 8.53 16.97 -20.55
N ALA A 68 9.09 16.37 -19.51
CA ALA A 68 8.62 16.46 -18.13
C ALA A 68 9.42 17.48 -17.34
N GLU A 69 8.75 18.25 -16.47
CA GLU A 69 9.41 19.04 -15.45
C GLU A 69 9.93 18.13 -14.33
N LYS A 70 9.13 17.11 -13.99
CA LYS A 70 9.42 16.18 -12.91
C LYS A 70 8.72 14.84 -13.12
N ILE A 71 9.38 13.76 -12.74
CA ILE A 71 8.77 12.45 -12.63
C ILE A 71 9.08 11.89 -11.23
N LEU A 72 8.03 11.45 -10.53
CA LEU A 72 8.12 10.78 -9.24
C LEU A 72 7.87 9.29 -9.42
N TRP A 73 8.67 8.48 -8.74
CA TRP A 73 8.72 7.04 -8.96
C TRP A 73 8.60 6.29 -7.64
N THR A 74 7.65 5.37 -7.53
CA THR A 74 7.76 4.22 -6.61
C THR A 74 8.08 2.93 -7.36
N ASN A 75 7.93 2.91 -8.68
CA ASN A 75 7.92 1.79 -9.63
C ASN A 75 6.52 1.18 -9.85
N GLU A 76 5.72 1.06 -8.81
CA GLU A 76 4.32 0.58 -8.90
C GLU A 76 3.39 1.72 -9.29
N ILE A 77 3.67 2.93 -8.81
CA ILE A 77 3.02 4.17 -9.20
C ILE A 77 4.08 5.15 -9.71
N VAL A 78 3.81 5.73 -10.87
CA VAL A 78 4.63 6.79 -11.47
C VAL A 78 3.79 8.02 -11.69
N GLN A 79 4.24 9.16 -11.19
CA GLN A 79 3.57 10.45 -11.38
C GLN A 79 4.42 11.35 -12.26
N ILE A 80 3.86 11.76 -13.39
CA ILE A 80 4.55 12.56 -14.42
C ILE A 80 3.95 13.97 -14.40
N PHE A 81 4.82 14.96 -14.16
CA PHE A 81 4.52 16.39 -14.27
C PHE A 81 5.07 16.90 -15.61
N PRO A 82 4.25 17.02 -16.66
CA PRO A 82 4.69 17.50 -17.97
C PRO A 82 5.06 18.99 -17.90
N LYS A 83 6.02 19.44 -18.71
CA LYS A 83 6.21 20.86 -18.99
C LYS A 83 4.96 21.42 -19.70
N ASP A 84 4.81 22.74 -19.67
CA ASP A 84 3.67 23.43 -20.29
C ASP A 84 3.42 22.98 -21.74
N GLY A 85 2.17 22.61 -22.03
CA GLY A 85 1.75 22.12 -23.34
C GLY A 85 2.23 20.71 -23.72
N LYS A 86 2.98 20.00 -22.87
CA LYS A 86 3.54 18.67 -23.19
C LYS A 86 2.68 17.48 -22.77
N THR A 87 1.63 17.69 -21.97
CA THR A 87 0.75 16.60 -21.48
C THR A 87 0.22 15.71 -22.59
N ALA A 88 -0.33 16.30 -23.68
CA ALA A 88 -0.90 15.52 -24.78
C ALA A 88 0.17 14.73 -25.54
N ALA A 89 1.35 15.33 -25.74
CA ALA A 89 2.48 14.69 -26.41
C ALA A 89 2.95 13.45 -25.63
N ILE A 90 3.18 13.58 -24.33
CA ILE A 90 3.55 12.46 -23.45
C ILE A 90 2.44 11.41 -23.40
N TYR A 91 1.21 11.80 -23.06
CA TYR A 91 0.11 10.86 -22.85
C TYR A 91 -0.22 10.03 -24.09
N SER A 92 -0.11 10.62 -25.29
CA SER A 92 -0.34 9.89 -26.54
C SER A 92 0.58 8.67 -26.73
N LYS A 93 1.78 8.70 -26.13
CA LYS A 93 2.80 7.64 -26.22
C LYS A 93 2.63 6.54 -25.17
N ILE A 94 2.02 6.87 -24.02
CA ILE A 94 1.96 5.97 -22.84
C ILE A 94 0.54 5.53 -22.48
N LYS A 95 -0.50 5.98 -23.20
CA LYS A 95 -1.90 5.62 -22.91
C LYS A 95 -2.22 4.12 -23.12
N ASN A 96 -1.43 3.42 -23.93
CA ASN A 96 -1.68 2.03 -24.33
C ASN A 96 -0.43 1.16 -24.06
N LEU A 97 0.18 1.32 -22.88
CA LEU A 97 1.29 0.46 -22.47
C LEU A 97 0.78 -0.92 -22.08
N GLU A 98 1.57 -1.94 -22.37
CA GLU A 98 1.37 -3.27 -21.79
C GLU A 98 1.77 -3.24 -20.31
N HIS A 99 1.00 -3.94 -19.46
CA HIS A 99 1.26 -4.09 -18.02
C HIS A 99 1.38 -2.79 -17.19
N THR A 100 1.04 -1.65 -17.78
CA THR A 100 1.04 -0.35 -17.11
C THR A 100 -0.16 0.45 -17.59
N THR A 101 -1.04 0.84 -16.67
CA THR A 101 -2.18 1.70 -17.01
C THR A 101 -1.86 3.13 -16.64
N CYS A 102 -1.91 4.04 -17.62
CA CYS A 102 -1.71 5.47 -17.40
C CYS A 102 -3.02 6.23 -17.59
N TRP A 103 -3.33 7.13 -16.66
CA TRP A 103 -4.49 8.02 -16.71
C TRP A 103 -4.05 9.48 -16.69
N LYS A 104 -4.82 10.34 -17.35
CA LYS A 104 -4.84 11.74 -16.91
C LYS A 104 -5.46 11.81 -15.53
N LYS A 105 -5.09 12.81 -14.73
CA LYS A 105 -5.61 13.01 -13.37
C LYS A 105 -7.13 12.89 -13.24
N ALA A 106 -7.89 13.47 -14.17
CA ALA A 106 -9.35 13.45 -14.19
C ALA A 106 -9.96 12.09 -14.59
N GLU A 107 -9.15 11.19 -15.14
CA GLU A 107 -9.54 9.85 -15.61
C GLU A 107 -9.14 8.75 -14.59
N ILE A 108 -8.50 9.12 -13.48
CA ILE A 108 -8.14 8.17 -12.41
C ILE A 108 -9.43 7.57 -11.83
N PRO A 109 -9.53 6.24 -11.65
CA PRO A 109 -10.73 5.59 -11.14
C PRO A 109 -11.23 6.20 -9.83
N ALA A 110 -12.49 6.66 -9.80
CA ALA A 110 -13.07 7.35 -8.64
C ALA A 110 -12.99 6.53 -7.34
N ARG A 111 -13.08 5.19 -7.42
CA ARG A 111 -12.94 4.26 -6.29
C ARG A 111 -11.62 4.38 -5.52
N LEU A 112 -10.58 4.96 -6.13
CA LEU A 112 -9.27 5.14 -5.50
C LEU A 112 -9.26 6.36 -4.58
N HIS A 113 -10.24 7.26 -4.69
CA HIS A 113 -10.30 8.53 -3.94
C HIS A 113 -8.97 9.31 -3.99
N TYR A 114 -8.29 9.26 -5.14
CA TYR A 114 -6.92 9.75 -5.30
C TYR A 114 -6.85 11.04 -6.11
N SER A 115 -7.73 11.22 -7.11
CA SER A 115 -7.67 12.28 -8.13
C SER A 115 -7.68 13.70 -7.56
N ASP A 116 -8.29 13.93 -6.40
CA ASP A 116 -8.55 15.28 -5.89
C ASP A 116 -7.33 15.87 -5.15
N GLY A 117 -6.29 15.08 -4.93
CA GLY A 117 -5.08 15.50 -4.24
C GLY A 117 -4.34 16.61 -5.01
N LYS A 118 -4.02 17.72 -4.33
CA LYS A 118 -3.25 18.84 -4.92
C LYS A 118 -1.85 18.43 -5.41
N ARG A 119 -1.30 17.36 -4.85
CA ARG A 119 0.03 16.81 -5.18
C ARG A 119 -0.02 15.72 -6.25
N VAL A 120 -1.21 15.32 -6.70
CA VAL A 120 -1.36 14.33 -7.76
C VAL A 120 -1.03 14.97 -9.09
N ALA A 121 -0.10 14.36 -9.82
CA ALA A 121 0.39 14.86 -11.09
C ALA A 121 -0.68 14.84 -12.20
N PRO A 122 -0.51 15.64 -13.27
CA PRO A 122 -1.42 15.63 -14.41
C PRO A 122 -1.56 14.26 -15.09
N VAL A 123 -0.52 13.42 -15.05
CA VAL A 123 -0.54 12.04 -15.55
C VAL A 123 -0.01 11.09 -14.47
N VAL A 124 -0.73 10.01 -14.23
CA VAL A 124 -0.37 8.96 -13.26
C VAL A 124 -0.42 7.62 -13.95
N CYS A 125 0.63 6.83 -13.81
CA CYS A 125 0.71 5.45 -14.27
C CYS A 125 0.73 4.50 -13.08
N SER A 126 -0.01 3.39 -13.19
CA SER A 126 -0.03 2.29 -12.25
C SER A 126 0.39 1.01 -12.97
N SER A 127 1.41 0.35 -12.45
CA SER A 127 1.85 -0.96 -12.93
C SER A 127 0.82 -2.03 -12.56
N GLU A 128 0.72 -3.07 -13.38
CA GLU A 128 0.03 -4.30 -13.03
C GLU A 128 0.76 -5.01 -11.88
N GLU A 129 0.04 -5.79 -11.07
CA GLU A 129 0.65 -6.57 -9.97
C GLU A 129 1.84 -7.41 -10.47
N GLY A 130 2.96 -7.34 -9.75
CA GLY A 130 4.19 -8.08 -10.10
C GLY A 130 5.08 -7.39 -11.15
N TRP A 131 4.59 -6.33 -11.79
CA TRP A 131 5.34 -5.52 -12.75
C TRP A 131 5.87 -4.23 -12.12
N LEU A 132 6.91 -3.67 -12.75
CA LEU A 132 7.48 -2.37 -12.42
C LEU A 132 7.37 -1.43 -13.62
N THR A 133 7.25 -0.13 -13.35
CA THR A 133 7.36 0.94 -14.35
C THR A 133 8.44 1.91 -13.91
N THR A 134 9.53 1.99 -14.67
CA THR A 134 10.69 2.80 -14.29
C THR A 134 11.41 3.33 -15.53
N SER A 135 12.67 3.77 -15.38
CA SER A 135 13.55 4.13 -16.49
C SER A 135 14.76 3.22 -16.54
N ARG A 136 15.42 3.10 -17.69
CA ARG A 136 16.62 2.25 -17.81
C ARG A 136 17.72 2.66 -16.84
N LYS A 137 17.91 3.97 -16.66
CA LYS A 137 18.88 4.50 -15.69
C LYS A 137 18.54 4.06 -14.27
N ARG A 138 17.31 4.31 -13.81
CA ARG A 138 16.88 3.92 -12.45
C ARG A 138 16.97 2.42 -12.24
N TYR A 139 16.55 1.64 -13.24
CA TYR A 139 16.63 0.19 -13.21
C TYR A 139 18.07 -0.27 -13.02
N LYS A 140 19.02 0.26 -13.80
CA LYS A 140 20.43 -0.01 -13.59
C LYS A 140 20.85 0.33 -12.15
N ASP A 141 20.51 1.53 -11.67
CA ASP A 141 20.92 1.99 -10.34
C ASP A 141 20.43 1.06 -9.21
N PHE A 142 19.19 0.56 -9.24
CA PHE A 142 18.67 -0.33 -8.19
C PHE A 142 18.95 -1.82 -8.43
N THR A 143 19.47 -2.19 -9.60
CA THR A 143 19.84 -3.58 -9.93
C THR A 143 21.34 -3.85 -9.95
N GLU A 144 22.17 -2.80 -9.89
CA GLU A 144 23.63 -2.89 -10.01
C GLU A 144 24.26 -3.84 -8.98
N ASP A 145 23.81 -3.78 -7.72
CA ASP A 145 24.34 -4.58 -6.62
C ASP A 145 23.58 -5.90 -6.39
N LEU A 146 22.67 -6.28 -7.29
CA LEU A 146 21.92 -7.52 -7.13
C LEU A 146 22.79 -8.73 -7.47
N ASP A 147 22.80 -9.69 -6.55
CA ASP A 147 23.42 -11.00 -6.68
C ASP A 147 22.79 -11.84 -7.80
N ASP A 148 21.46 -11.79 -7.91
CA ASP A 148 20.69 -12.49 -8.92
C ASP A 148 19.41 -11.70 -9.25
N ILE A 149 19.31 -11.22 -10.49
CA ILE A 149 18.14 -10.47 -10.99
C ILE A 149 16.87 -11.34 -11.11
N THR A 150 17.03 -12.65 -11.16
CA THR A 150 15.92 -13.61 -11.28
C THR A 150 15.31 -13.98 -9.93
N ARG A 151 16.00 -13.64 -8.84
CA ARG A 151 15.53 -13.89 -7.49
C ARG A 151 14.25 -13.09 -7.22
N PRO A 152 13.13 -13.72 -6.84
CA PRO A 152 11.90 -13.01 -6.51
C PRO A 152 12.12 -11.98 -5.40
N ARG A 153 11.56 -10.78 -5.60
CA ARG A 153 11.54 -9.70 -4.60
C ARG A 153 10.10 -9.42 -4.20
N GLY A 154 9.91 -8.50 -3.26
CA GLY A 154 8.59 -8.00 -2.88
C GLY A 154 8.40 -6.54 -3.26
N ALA A 155 7.18 -6.16 -3.64
CA ALA A 155 6.79 -4.76 -3.73
C ALA A 155 5.31 -4.54 -3.39
N HIS A 156 4.93 -3.29 -3.23
CA HIS A 156 3.55 -2.88 -2.91
C HIS A 156 3.30 -1.46 -3.45
N GLY A 157 2.02 -1.05 -3.43
CA GLY A 157 1.58 0.20 -4.05
C GLY A 157 0.73 -0.01 -5.30
N TYR A 158 0.47 -1.26 -5.67
CA TYR A 158 -0.47 -1.65 -6.71
C TYR A 158 -1.92 -1.31 -6.34
N ASP A 159 -2.85 -1.66 -7.23
CA ASP A 159 -4.29 -1.50 -7.00
C ASP A 159 -4.70 -2.08 -5.63
N ASN A 160 -5.35 -1.24 -4.81
CA ASN A 160 -5.80 -1.60 -3.46
C ASN A 160 -6.85 -2.72 -3.43
N LYS A 161 -7.38 -3.14 -4.59
CA LYS A 161 -8.25 -4.31 -4.72
C LYS A 161 -7.51 -5.64 -4.79
N TYR A 162 -6.22 -5.65 -5.08
CA TYR A 162 -5.47 -6.91 -5.15
C TYR A 162 -5.39 -7.56 -3.77
N GLN A 163 -5.56 -8.89 -3.74
CA GLN A 163 -5.49 -9.65 -2.50
C GLN A 163 -4.12 -9.50 -1.83
N SER A 164 -3.05 -9.42 -2.62
CA SER A 164 -1.69 -9.20 -2.11
C SER A 164 -1.53 -7.86 -1.37
N MET A 165 -2.36 -6.86 -1.68
CA MET A 165 -2.31 -5.52 -1.07
C MET A 165 -3.17 -5.41 0.20
N GLN A 166 -3.93 -6.45 0.54
CA GLN A 166 -4.74 -6.46 1.75
C GLN A 166 -3.86 -6.44 3.00
N ALA A 167 -4.27 -5.64 3.97
CA ALA A 167 -3.58 -5.47 5.25
C ALA A 167 -4.24 -6.30 6.36
N THR A 168 -3.48 -6.56 7.42
CA THR A 168 -4.01 -7.23 8.63
C THR A 168 -4.77 -6.26 9.52
N PHE A 169 -5.84 -6.75 10.16
CA PHE A 169 -6.48 -6.13 11.31
C PHE A 169 -6.77 -7.20 12.37
N ILE A 170 -6.20 -7.07 13.57
CA ILE A 170 -6.44 -7.95 14.72
C ILE A 170 -6.71 -7.06 15.93
N ALA A 171 -7.72 -7.38 16.72
CA ALA A 171 -8.07 -6.60 17.90
C ALA A 171 -8.35 -7.47 19.12
N HIS A 172 -7.94 -7.00 20.29
CA HIS A 172 -8.10 -7.69 21.57
C HIS A 172 -8.36 -6.69 22.69
N GLY A 173 -9.32 -6.97 23.57
CA GLY A 173 -9.54 -6.18 24.77
C GLY A 173 -10.99 -6.21 25.24
N ALA A 174 -11.29 -5.43 26.28
CA ALA A 174 -12.63 -5.35 26.87
C ALA A 174 -13.70 -4.90 25.85
N ALA A 175 -13.37 -3.95 24.97
CA ALA A 175 -14.30 -3.39 24.00
C ALA A 175 -14.67 -4.36 22.87
N PHE A 176 -13.78 -5.28 22.50
CA PHE A 176 -13.93 -6.15 21.33
C PHE A 176 -14.61 -7.48 21.65
N LYS A 177 -15.36 -8.02 20.69
CA LYS A 177 -15.87 -9.40 20.74
C LYS A 177 -14.73 -10.42 20.84
N ARG A 178 -15.01 -11.58 21.45
CA ARG A 178 -14.04 -12.69 21.58
C ARG A 178 -14.43 -13.82 20.62
N GLY A 179 -13.42 -14.49 20.06
CA GLY A 179 -13.64 -15.62 19.13
C GLY A 179 -14.38 -15.22 17.85
N TYR A 180 -14.30 -13.94 17.47
CA TYR A 180 -15.02 -13.39 16.33
C TYR A 180 -14.07 -13.16 15.16
N VAL A 181 -14.44 -13.65 13.98
CA VAL A 181 -13.76 -13.40 12.71
C VAL A 181 -14.59 -12.37 11.96
N ALA A 182 -14.01 -11.21 11.68
CA ALA A 182 -14.68 -10.14 10.96
C ALA A 182 -14.57 -10.33 9.45
N GLU A 183 -15.57 -9.86 8.72
CA GLU A 183 -15.45 -9.65 7.27
C GLU A 183 -14.47 -8.51 6.97
N PRO A 184 -13.81 -8.50 5.80
CA PRO A 184 -12.92 -7.42 5.41
C PRO A 184 -13.60 -6.04 5.39
N PHE A 185 -12.86 -5.01 5.81
CA PHE A 185 -13.31 -3.62 5.76
C PHE A 185 -12.14 -2.69 5.45
N GLU A 186 -12.45 -1.45 5.06
CA GLU A 186 -11.45 -0.46 4.63
C GLU A 186 -10.69 0.13 5.83
N ASN A 187 -9.40 0.43 5.68
CA ASN A 187 -8.59 0.99 6.77
C ASN A 187 -9.09 2.35 7.28
N ILE A 188 -9.80 3.14 6.46
CA ILE A 188 -10.42 4.41 6.88
C ILE A 188 -11.42 4.24 8.03
N GLN A 189 -11.96 3.03 8.23
CA GLN A 189 -12.90 2.75 9.32
C GLN A 189 -12.23 2.69 10.70
N VAL A 190 -10.91 2.46 10.75
CA VAL A 190 -10.15 2.27 12.00
C VAL A 190 -10.15 3.52 12.88
N TYR A 191 -10.14 4.72 12.29
CA TYR A 191 -10.15 5.99 13.04
C TYR A 191 -11.39 6.14 13.92
N ASN A 192 -12.58 5.93 13.34
CA ASN A 192 -13.84 6.04 14.08
C ASN A 192 -13.97 4.96 15.17
N LEU A 193 -13.47 3.75 14.89
CA LEU A 193 -13.40 2.67 15.87
C LEU A 193 -12.54 3.07 17.09
N MET A 194 -11.36 3.62 16.86
CA MET A 194 -10.49 4.12 17.94
C MET A 194 -11.16 5.25 18.73
N CYS A 195 -11.76 6.23 18.05
CA CYS A 195 -12.48 7.32 18.72
C CYS A 195 -13.60 6.80 19.62
N LYS A 196 -14.40 5.83 19.13
CA LYS A 196 -15.47 5.21 19.89
C LYS A 196 -14.95 4.53 21.16
N ILE A 197 -13.88 3.74 21.07
CA ILE A 197 -13.30 3.02 22.21
C ILE A 197 -12.74 4.01 23.26
N LEU A 198 -12.16 5.12 22.82
CA LEU A 198 -11.61 6.15 23.68
C LEU A 198 -12.66 7.12 24.25
N GLY A 199 -13.93 7.01 23.84
CA GLY A 199 -14.98 7.96 24.23
C GLY A 199 -14.80 9.35 23.65
N LEU A 200 -14.13 9.47 22.50
CA LEU A 200 -13.83 10.73 21.83
C LEU A 200 -14.85 11.02 20.72
N ARG A 201 -15.12 12.30 20.49
CA ARG A 201 -15.83 12.77 19.30
C ARG A 201 -14.86 12.75 18.11
N PRO A 202 -15.10 11.98 17.04
CA PRO A 202 -14.24 11.97 15.87
C PRO A 202 -14.30 13.33 15.14
N ALA A 203 -13.17 13.73 14.56
CA ALA A 203 -13.14 14.80 13.58
C ALA A 203 -13.78 14.34 12.26
N ASN A 204 -14.06 15.28 11.34
CA ASN A 204 -14.59 14.92 10.03
C ASN A 204 -13.61 14.02 9.27
N ASN A 205 -14.09 12.88 8.76
CA ASN A 205 -13.30 11.88 8.06
C ASN A 205 -14.22 11.03 7.15
N ASP A 206 -13.62 10.25 6.26
CA ASP A 206 -14.35 9.42 5.28
C ASP A 206 -14.80 8.05 5.82
N GLY A 207 -14.44 7.73 7.06
CA GLY A 207 -14.88 6.52 7.72
C GLY A 207 -16.35 6.58 8.15
N ASP A 208 -16.98 5.42 8.17
CA ASP A 208 -18.31 5.13 8.68
C ASP A 208 -18.22 4.09 9.80
N PHE A 209 -18.53 4.54 11.03
CA PHE A 209 -18.52 3.66 12.21
C PHE A 209 -19.49 2.48 12.08
N GLU A 210 -20.60 2.63 11.34
CA GLU A 210 -21.59 1.57 11.20
C GLU A 210 -21.01 0.34 10.51
N LYS A 211 -20.01 0.52 9.64
CA LYS A 211 -19.29 -0.58 8.99
C LYS A 211 -18.45 -1.41 9.97
N VAL A 212 -18.06 -0.88 11.12
CA VAL A 212 -17.14 -1.54 12.08
C VAL A 212 -17.72 -1.70 13.48
N LYS A 213 -18.94 -1.20 13.76
CA LYS A 213 -19.61 -1.38 15.05
C LYS A 213 -19.73 -2.84 15.46
N HIS A 214 -19.87 -3.73 14.48
CA HIS A 214 -20.05 -5.17 14.69
C HIS A 214 -18.83 -5.85 15.32
N LEU A 215 -17.66 -5.19 15.35
CA LEU A 215 -16.45 -5.67 16.02
C LEU A 215 -16.52 -5.54 17.56
N LEU A 216 -17.33 -4.60 18.06
CA LEU A 216 -17.45 -4.28 19.49
C LEU A 216 -18.53 -5.14 20.16
N LYS A 217 -18.39 -5.37 21.47
CA LYS A 217 -19.38 -6.15 22.25
C LYS A 217 -20.72 -5.45 22.38
N ASN A 218 -20.72 -4.12 22.52
CA ASN A 218 -21.88 -3.26 22.74
C ASN A 218 -21.77 -1.99 21.89
#